data_AF-A0A016SX61-F1
#
_entry.id   AF-A0A016SX61-F1
#
_cell.length_a   1.000
_cell.length_b   1.000
_cell.length_c   1.000
_cell.angle_alpha   90.00
_cell.angle_beta   90.00
_cell.angle_gamma   90.00
#
_symmetry.space_group_name_H-M   'P 1'
#
loop_
_entity.id
_entity.type
_entity.pdbx_description
1 polymer ?
#
loop_
_entity_poly.entity_id
_entity_poly.type
_entity_poly.pdbx_seq_one_letter_code
_entity_poly.pdbx_strand_id
1 'polypeptide(L)'
;MSSDHLQNSQMRLDELRSPAPTRRSDSPVDEDSDTLVLTADEAVFLQASWHRAIATIDVGAEVIIRLLNDKRSLFKSLLESHAGHIDHREKFTVEVVNRDLKRAKEVGQGVVRFFTKALECLAEQDASEKIRQMSYDLGVLHYRMRVWFQAENWLCVKNSLLAVILEINPIKVNGLRLGLHSLCSGKVDLSLFEPMAQRRVWTKVLQFVIRNMKRGFLSVGFLHQLL
;
A
#
# COMPACT_ATOMS: atom_id res chain seq x y z
N MET A 1 -56.09 -40.64 -41.38
CA MET A 1 -56.71 -40.19 -40.11
C MET A 1 -55.77 -40.66 -39.00
N SER A 2 -54.68 -39.93 -38.77
CA SER A 2 -54.52 -38.91 -37.72
C SER A 2 -54.12 -39.50 -36.37
N SER A 3 -52.81 -39.67 -36.15
CA SER A 3 -52.03 -38.96 -35.12
C SER A 3 -50.67 -39.67 -34.90
N ASP A 4 -49.79 -39.60 -35.91
CA ASP A 4 -48.36 -39.89 -35.76
C ASP A 4 -47.60 -38.57 -35.65
N HIS A 5 -47.64 -37.94 -34.47
CA HIS A 5 -46.72 -36.87 -34.07
C HIS A 5 -46.97 -36.55 -32.60
N LEU A 6 -46.19 -37.17 -31.70
CA LEU A 6 -45.82 -36.66 -30.35
C LEU A 6 -45.24 -37.80 -29.51
N GLN A 7 -44.20 -38.48 -29.97
CA GLN A 7 -43.47 -39.43 -29.13
C GLN A 7 -42.03 -39.63 -29.63
N ASN A 8 -41.32 -38.53 -29.88
CA ASN A 8 -39.88 -38.61 -30.16
C ASN A 8 -39.08 -37.35 -29.75
N SER A 9 -39.53 -36.65 -28.71
CA SER A 9 -38.83 -35.45 -28.19
C SER A 9 -38.57 -35.50 -26.68
N GLN A 10 -38.61 -36.69 -26.07
CA GLN A 10 -38.40 -36.88 -24.63
C GLN A 10 -37.19 -37.79 -24.33
N MET A 11 -36.19 -37.80 -25.21
CA MET A 11 -34.87 -38.38 -24.97
C MET A 11 -33.84 -37.49 -25.64
N ARG A 12 -33.37 -36.49 -24.90
CA ARG A 12 -32.11 -35.74 -25.06
C ARG A 12 -32.24 -34.44 -24.29
N LEU A 13 -32.01 -34.48 -22.98
CA LEU A 13 -31.58 -33.29 -22.20
C LEU A 13 -31.22 -33.56 -20.73
N ASP A 14 -30.94 -34.82 -20.31
CA ASP A 14 -30.60 -35.11 -18.90
C ASP A 14 -29.22 -35.77 -18.66
N GLU A 15 -28.33 -35.79 -19.65
CA GLU A 15 -26.96 -36.31 -19.47
C GLU A 15 -25.87 -35.30 -19.87
N LEU A 16 -25.93 -34.10 -19.30
CA LEU A 16 -24.80 -33.15 -19.28
C LEU A 16 -24.77 -32.36 -17.97
N ARG A 17 -24.82 -33.07 -16.83
CA ARG A 17 -24.34 -32.55 -15.55
C ARG A 17 -22.93 -33.08 -15.30
N SER A 18 -21.96 -32.46 -15.94
CA SER A 18 -20.58 -32.50 -15.44
C SER A 18 -20.58 -32.02 -13.98
N PRO A 19 -19.91 -32.71 -13.05
CA PRO A 19 -19.80 -32.21 -11.68
C PRO A 19 -19.12 -30.84 -11.72
N ALA A 20 -19.80 -29.84 -11.18
CA ALA A 20 -19.25 -28.50 -11.02
C ALA A 20 -17.88 -28.61 -10.33
N PRO A 21 -16.83 -27.93 -10.81
CA PRO A 21 -15.56 -27.94 -10.13
C PRO A 21 -15.78 -27.36 -8.74
N THR A 22 -15.54 -28.18 -7.71
CA THR A 22 -15.47 -27.75 -6.33
C THR A 22 -14.45 -26.61 -6.29
N ARG A 23 -14.94 -25.37 -6.19
CA ARG A 23 -14.08 -24.20 -5.97
C ARG A 23 -13.31 -24.51 -4.70
N ARG A 24 -12.01 -24.79 -4.81
CA ARG A 24 -11.10 -24.71 -3.68
C ARG A 24 -11.22 -23.29 -3.15
N SER A 25 -11.70 -23.16 -1.93
CA SER A 25 -11.89 -21.90 -1.21
C SER A 25 -10.57 -21.25 -0.78
N ASP A 26 -9.50 -21.41 -1.56
CA ASP A 26 -8.14 -20.93 -1.25
C ASP A 26 -7.76 -19.67 -2.03
N SER A 27 -8.74 -18.95 -2.58
CA SER A 27 -8.52 -17.54 -2.93
C SER A 27 -8.69 -16.72 -1.65
N PRO A 28 -7.71 -15.88 -1.26
CA PRO A 28 -7.93 -14.96 -0.16
C PRO A 28 -9.12 -14.09 -0.56
N VAL A 29 -10.20 -14.21 0.19
CA VAL A 29 -11.27 -13.22 0.14
C VAL A 29 -10.58 -11.91 0.50
N ASP A 30 -10.50 -10.98 -0.45
CA ASP A 30 -10.32 -9.57 -0.10
C ASP A 30 -11.50 -9.25 0.80
N GLU A 31 -11.34 -9.40 2.11
CA GLU A 31 -12.24 -8.79 3.06
C GLU A 31 -12.15 -7.30 2.76
N ASP A 32 -13.13 -6.79 2.02
CA ASP A 32 -13.29 -5.39 1.64
C ASP A 32 -13.69 -4.57 2.87
N SER A 33 -12.95 -4.76 3.97
CA SER A 33 -13.15 -4.10 5.23
C SER A 33 -12.76 -2.64 5.05
N ASP A 34 -13.76 -1.76 5.05
CA ASP A 34 -13.61 -0.31 4.99
C ASP A 34 -12.88 0.28 6.20
N THR A 35 -12.57 -0.55 7.19
CA THR A 35 -11.96 -0.15 8.45
C THR A 35 -10.55 -0.72 8.58
N LEU A 36 -9.60 0.12 8.98
CA LEU A 36 -8.27 -0.29 9.38
C LEU A 36 -8.35 -0.88 10.80
N VAL A 37 -8.21 -2.20 10.90
CA VAL A 37 -8.21 -2.90 12.20
C VAL A 37 -6.77 -3.18 12.63
N LEU A 38 -6.38 -2.58 13.75
CA LEU A 38 -5.08 -2.76 14.40
C LEU A 38 -5.29 -3.04 15.88
N THR A 39 -4.46 -3.91 16.46
CA THR A 39 -4.34 -4.00 17.93
C THR A 39 -3.61 -2.76 18.47
N ALA A 40 -3.73 -2.51 19.78
CA ALA A 40 -2.98 -1.43 20.43
C ALA A 40 -1.47 -1.61 20.26
N ASP A 41 -0.96 -2.83 20.41
CA ASP A 41 0.47 -3.14 20.24
C ASP A 41 0.92 -2.93 18.79
N GLU A 42 0.09 -3.27 17.80
CA GLU A 42 0.35 -3.00 16.37
C GLU A 42 0.44 -1.50 16.09
N ALA A 43 -0.47 -0.70 16.64
CA ALA A 43 -0.45 0.76 16.50
C ALA A 43 0.80 1.39 17.11
N VAL A 44 1.16 0.99 18.34
CA VAL A 44 2.40 1.44 19.01
C VAL A 44 3.63 1.02 18.20
N PHE A 45 3.67 -0.21 17.71
CA PHE A 45 4.76 -0.70 16.87
C PHE A 45 4.93 0.14 15.59
N LEU A 46 3.83 0.45 14.91
CA LEU A 46 3.84 1.28 13.69
C LEU A 46 4.41 2.67 13.97
N GLN A 47 3.90 3.34 15.00
CA GLN A 47 4.39 4.66 15.41
C GLN A 47 5.86 4.64 15.81
N ALA A 48 6.27 3.70 16.66
CA ALA A 48 7.65 3.58 17.12
C ALA A 48 8.63 3.25 15.98
N SER A 49 8.23 2.36 15.07
CA SER A 49 9.06 1.99 13.92
C SER A 49 9.21 3.12 12.91
N TRP A 50 8.15 3.90 12.69
CA TRP A 50 8.20 5.11 11.87
C TRP A 50 9.07 6.20 12.47
N HIS A 51 8.83 6.58 13.74
CA HIS A 51 9.60 7.61 14.42
C HIS A 51 11.10 7.29 14.45
N ARG A 52 11.45 6.02 14.67
CA ARG A 52 12.84 5.57 14.57
C ARG A 52 13.39 5.80 13.16
N ALA A 53 12.66 5.40 12.11
CA ALA A 53 13.11 5.58 10.72
C ALA A 53 13.43 7.04 10.39
N ILE A 54 12.49 7.95 10.64
CA ILE A 54 12.67 9.37 10.31
C ILE A 54 13.73 10.07 11.19
N ALA A 55 14.02 9.53 12.38
CA ALA A 55 15.09 10.05 13.25
C ALA A 55 16.50 9.59 12.83
N THR A 56 16.61 8.48 12.09
CA THR A 56 17.90 7.86 11.79
C THR A 56 18.39 8.04 10.35
N ILE A 57 17.46 8.17 9.40
CA ILE A 57 17.77 8.21 7.96
C ILE A 57 16.86 9.18 7.23
N ASP A 58 17.28 9.63 6.04
CA ASP A 58 16.41 10.36 5.11
C ASP A 58 15.46 9.37 4.41
N VAL A 59 14.37 9.01 5.10
CA VAL A 59 13.36 8.07 4.61
C VAL A 59 12.84 8.48 3.23
N GLY A 60 12.65 9.77 2.99
CA GLY A 60 12.15 10.29 1.72
C GLY A 60 13.13 9.99 0.59
N ALA A 61 14.40 10.37 0.74
CA ALA A 61 15.42 10.10 -0.27
C ALA A 61 15.66 8.60 -0.46
N GLU A 62 15.66 7.81 0.61
CA GLU A 62 15.85 6.35 0.58
C GLU A 62 14.73 5.60 -0.16
N VAL A 63 13.48 6.05 -0.04
CA VAL A 63 12.36 5.53 -0.85
C VAL A 63 12.56 5.92 -2.32
N ILE A 64 12.93 7.17 -2.58
CA ILE A 64 13.10 7.71 -3.93
C ILE A 64 14.22 6.98 -4.69
N ILE A 65 15.39 6.76 -4.09
CA ILE A 65 16.47 6.03 -4.77
C ILE A 65 16.09 4.60 -5.10
N ARG A 66 15.26 3.94 -4.28
CA ARG A 66 14.77 2.58 -4.57
C ARG A 66 13.84 2.58 -5.76
N LEU A 67 12.93 3.55 -5.82
CA LEU A 67 12.05 3.73 -6.97
C LEU A 67 12.80 4.10 -8.25
N LEU A 68 13.88 4.86 -8.16
CA LEU A 68 14.69 5.25 -9.32
C LEU A 68 15.62 4.13 -9.79
N ASN A 69 16.10 3.29 -8.88
CA ASN A 69 17.02 2.20 -9.19
C ASN A 69 16.33 0.85 -9.47
N ASP A 70 15.02 0.71 -9.20
CA ASP A 70 14.25 -0.49 -9.57
C ASP A 70 13.82 -0.39 -11.04
N LYS A 71 14.31 -1.31 -11.88
CA LYS A 71 14.00 -1.36 -13.32
C LYS A 71 12.52 -1.58 -13.63
N ARG A 72 11.73 -2.07 -12.67
CA ARG A 72 10.29 -2.29 -12.83
C ARG A 72 9.46 -1.06 -12.46
N SER A 73 10.08 -0.08 -11.81
CA SER A 73 9.43 1.15 -11.40
C SER A 73 9.41 2.14 -12.57
N LEU A 74 8.23 2.71 -12.85
CA LEU A 74 8.08 3.77 -13.85
C LEU A 74 8.36 5.16 -13.29
N PHE A 75 8.87 5.23 -12.06
CA PHE A 75 9.02 6.49 -11.34
C PHE A 75 9.94 7.49 -12.06
N LYS A 76 11.03 7.02 -12.69
CA LYS A 76 11.90 7.89 -13.49
C LYS A 76 11.13 8.57 -14.62
N SER A 77 10.40 7.79 -15.43
CA SER A 77 9.61 8.33 -16.55
C SER A 77 8.50 9.28 -16.09
N LEU A 78 7.88 9.01 -14.93
CA LEU A 78 6.89 9.90 -14.32
C LEU A 78 7.50 11.22 -13.85
N LEU A 79 8.73 11.21 -13.30
CA LEU A 79 9.43 12.43 -12.97
C LEU A 79 9.79 13.22 -14.22
N GLU A 80 10.30 12.54 -15.25
CA GLU A 80 10.72 13.20 -16.50
C GLU A 80 9.56 13.90 -17.20
N SER A 81 8.35 13.35 -17.14
CA SER A 81 7.16 13.99 -17.72
C SER A 81 6.72 15.28 -17.01
N HIS A 82 7.18 15.52 -15.78
CA HIS A 82 6.81 16.69 -14.98
C HIS A 82 7.97 17.66 -14.73
N ALA A 83 9.22 17.19 -14.80
CA ALA A 83 10.41 17.95 -14.41
C ALA A 83 11.46 18.05 -15.52
N GLY A 84 11.23 17.43 -16.68
CA GLY A 84 12.21 17.36 -17.78
C GLY A 84 13.17 16.18 -17.65
N HIS A 85 14.04 16.03 -18.65
CA HIS A 85 14.91 14.86 -18.78
C HIS A 85 15.91 14.73 -17.63
N ILE A 86 16.11 13.49 -17.15
CA ILE A 86 17.09 13.16 -16.11
C ILE A 86 18.24 12.37 -16.75
N ASP A 87 19.31 13.09 -17.13
CA ASP A 87 20.56 12.51 -17.63
C ASP A 87 21.44 12.04 -16.46
N HIS A 88 21.08 10.89 -15.90
CA HIS A 88 21.88 10.19 -14.88
C HIS A 88 22.07 8.75 -15.32
N ARG A 89 23.34 8.36 -15.53
CA ARG A 89 23.73 7.04 -16.05
C ARG A 89 24.15 6.06 -14.96
N GLU A 90 24.49 6.58 -13.78
CA GLU A 90 24.90 5.78 -12.63
C GLU A 90 23.71 5.43 -11.73
N LYS A 91 23.95 4.67 -10.65
CA LYS A 91 22.92 4.47 -9.63
C LYS A 91 22.60 5.80 -8.94
N PHE A 92 21.33 6.05 -8.67
CA PHE A 92 20.92 7.20 -7.87
C PHE A 92 21.28 6.97 -6.40
N THR A 93 21.85 8.00 -5.75
CA THR A 93 22.17 8.01 -4.32
C THR A 93 21.35 9.09 -3.60
N VAL A 94 21.32 9.06 -2.27
CA VAL A 94 20.63 10.05 -1.44
C VAL A 94 21.17 11.46 -1.74
N GLU A 95 22.48 11.59 -1.92
CA GLU A 95 23.17 12.85 -2.22
C GLU A 95 22.70 13.42 -3.56
N VAL A 96 22.64 12.58 -4.61
CA VAL A 96 22.15 12.98 -5.94
C VAL A 96 20.70 13.44 -5.87
N VAL A 97 19.83 12.69 -5.18
CA VAL A 97 18.42 13.06 -5.02
C VAL A 97 18.30 14.42 -4.30
N ASN A 98 19.07 14.61 -3.24
CA ASN A 98 18.95 15.79 -2.39
C ASN A 98 19.54 17.06 -2.99
N ARG A 99 20.57 16.93 -3.84
CA ARG A 99 21.26 18.05 -4.51
C ARG A 99 20.65 18.38 -5.86
N ASP A 100 20.40 17.37 -6.70
CA ASP A 100 20.19 17.57 -8.13
C ASP A 100 18.74 17.34 -8.56
N LEU A 101 17.96 16.54 -7.82
CA LEU A 101 16.61 16.12 -8.21
C LEU A 101 15.52 16.78 -7.36
N LYS A 102 15.35 18.10 -7.50
CA LYS A 102 14.36 18.89 -6.72
C LYS A 102 12.98 18.24 -6.69
N ARG A 103 12.45 17.83 -7.85
CA ARG A 103 11.11 17.22 -7.92
C ARG A 103 11.04 15.88 -7.19
N ALA A 104 12.07 15.04 -7.33
CA ALA A 104 12.13 13.75 -6.64
C ALA A 104 12.18 13.94 -5.12
N LYS A 105 12.97 14.92 -4.65
CA LYS A 105 13.03 15.33 -3.25
C LYS A 105 11.68 15.77 -2.71
N GLU A 106 10.95 16.62 -3.44
CA GLU A 106 9.59 17.07 -3.06
C GLU A 106 8.61 15.90 -2.92
N VAL A 107 8.68 14.91 -3.82
CA VAL A 107 7.86 13.69 -3.74
C VAL A 107 8.24 12.89 -2.49
N GLY A 108 9.54 12.68 -2.24
CA GLY A 108 10.02 11.99 -1.03
C GLY A 108 9.54 12.68 0.26
N GLN A 109 9.61 14.01 0.32
CA GLN A 109 9.06 14.78 1.43
C GLN A 109 7.54 14.64 1.55
N GLY A 110 6.82 14.56 0.44
CA GLY A 110 5.38 14.28 0.42
C GLY A 110 5.03 12.92 1.04
N VAL A 111 5.80 11.88 0.70
CA VAL A 111 5.66 10.54 1.31
C VAL A 111 5.88 10.62 2.82
N VAL A 112 6.96 11.26 3.27
CA VAL A 112 7.25 11.41 4.71
C VAL A 112 6.13 12.18 5.42
N ARG A 113 5.69 13.32 4.89
CA ARG A 113 4.59 14.10 5.50
C ARG A 113 3.29 13.31 5.60
N PHE A 114 2.94 12.56 4.56
CA PHE A 114 1.73 11.75 4.55
C PHE A 114 1.79 10.66 5.63
N PHE A 115 2.86 9.86 5.67
CA PHE A 115 2.96 8.76 6.63
C PHE A 115 3.15 9.23 8.06
N THR A 116 3.86 10.34 8.30
CA THR A 116 3.92 10.96 9.63
C THR A 116 2.52 11.30 10.12
N LYS A 117 1.74 12.06 9.33
CA LYS A 117 0.39 12.45 9.73
C LYS A 117 -0.53 11.23 9.90
N ALA A 118 -0.47 10.26 8.98
CA ALA A 118 -1.29 9.06 9.06
C ALA A 118 -1.01 8.21 10.30
N LEU A 119 0.24 8.10 10.73
CA LEU A 119 0.64 7.28 11.87
C LEU A 119 0.45 8.01 13.20
N GLU A 120 0.57 9.34 13.23
CA GLU A 120 0.18 10.15 14.39
C GLU A 120 -1.33 9.99 14.70
N CYS A 121 -2.19 9.89 13.67
CA CYS A 121 -3.61 9.64 13.84
C CYS A 121 -3.96 8.30 14.50
N LEU A 122 -3.04 7.32 14.57
CA LEU A 122 -3.33 6.01 15.17
C LEU A 122 -3.69 6.06 16.65
N ALA A 123 -3.38 7.15 17.35
CA ALA A 123 -3.78 7.36 18.74
C ALA A 123 -5.23 7.87 18.89
N GLU A 124 -5.90 8.23 17.79
CA GLU A 124 -7.22 8.86 17.79
C GLU A 124 -8.35 7.82 17.64
N GLN A 125 -9.52 8.08 18.22
CA GLN A 125 -10.67 7.15 18.16
C GLN A 125 -11.19 6.92 16.74
N ASP A 126 -11.02 7.90 15.84
CA ASP A 126 -11.44 7.89 14.44
C ASP A 126 -10.25 7.69 13.47
N ALA A 127 -9.13 7.11 13.95
CA ALA A 127 -7.91 6.90 13.18
C ALA A 127 -8.17 6.29 11.79
N SER A 128 -8.96 5.22 11.73
CA SER A 128 -9.30 4.55 10.47
C SER A 128 -9.97 5.49 9.47
N GLU A 129 -10.91 6.32 9.94
CA GLU A 129 -11.65 7.25 9.09
C GLU A 129 -10.75 8.37 8.57
N LYS A 130 -9.93 8.94 9.45
CA LYS A 130 -8.95 9.96 9.09
C LYS A 130 -7.96 9.47 8.05
N ILE A 131 -7.38 8.29 8.27
CA ILE A 131 -6.42 7.68 7.33
C ILE A 131 -7.11 7.36 6.00
N ARG A 132 -8.36 6.88 6.05
CA ARG A 132 -9.18 6.63 4.86
C ARG A 132 -9.37 7.89 4.03
N GLN A 133 -9.81 8.98 4.66
CA GLN A 133 -10.05 10.26 4.00
C GLN A 133 -8.76 10.86 3.44
N MET A 134 -7.67 10.90 4.23
CA MET A 134 -6.37 11.37 3.76
C MET A 134 -5.87 10.59 2.55
N SER A 135 -6.03 9.26 2.56
CA SER A 135 -5.66 8.39 1.45
C SER A 135 -6.52 8.67 0.21
N TYR A 136 -7.83 8.84 0.39
CA TYR A 136 -8.76 9.18 -0.68
C TYR A 136 -8.41 10.52 -1.34
N ASP A 137 -8.21 11.57 -0.55
CA ASP A 137 -7.85 12.90 -1.05
C ASP A 137 -6.52 12.89 -1.78
N LEU A 138 -5.56 12.10 -1.30
CA LEU A 138 -4.29 11.91 -1.98
C LEU A 138 -4.50 11.21 -3.34
N GLY A 139 -5.42 10.25 -3.44
CA GLY A 139 -5.85 9.63 -4.70
C GLY A 139 -6.43 10.64 -5.70
N VAL A 140 -7.34 11.50 -5.23
CA VAL A 140 -7.95 12.60 -6.02
C VAL A 140 -6.85 13.53 -6.55
N LEU A 141 -5.91 13.91 -5.69
CA LEU A 141 -4.79 14.79 -6.07
C LEU A 141 -3.93 14.17 -7.17
N HIS A 142 -3.61 12.89 -7.05
CA HIS A 142 -2.81 12.18 -8.05
C HIS A 142 -3.49 12.12 -9.42
N TYR A 143 -4.82 11.95 -9.46
CA TYR A 143 -5.59 12.05 -10.70
C TYR A 143 -5.48 13.45 -11.32
N ARG A 144 -5.67 14.51 -10.52
CA ARG A 144 -5.57 15.90 -10.98
C ARG A 144 -4.18 16.25 -11.52
N MET A 145 -3.15 15.67 -10.91
CA MET A 145 -1.77 15.80 -11.36
C MET A 145 -1.42 14.92 -12.57
N ARG A 146 -2.37 14.14 -13.12
CA ARG A 146 -2.14 13.20 -14.24
C ARG A 146 -1.04 12.18 -13.95
N VAL A 147 -0.87 11.81 -12.68
CA VAL A 147 0.08 10.77 -12.26
C VAL A 147 -0.67 9.45 -12.21
N TRP A 148 -0.56 8.66 -13.28
CA TRP A 148 -1.21 7.37 -13.40
C TRP A 148 -0.39 6.29 -12.68
N PHE A 149 -0.96 5.72 -11.63
CA PHE A 149 -0.31 4.64 -10.88
C PHE A 149 -0.74 3.27 -11.39
N GLN A 150 0.07 2.72 -12.29
CA GLN A 150 -0.02 1.31 -12.67
C GLN A 150 0.25 0.40 -11.46
N ALA A 151 -0.22 -0.85 -11.52
CA ALA A 151 -0.15 -1.81 -10.41
C ALA A 151 1.30 -2.04 -9.94
N GLU A 152 2.24 -2.02 -10.88
CA GLU A 152 3.67 -2.18 -10.72
C GLU A 152 4.27 -1.06 -9.86
N ASN A 153 3.80 0.18 -10.05
CA ASN A 153 4.27 1.34 -9.28
C ASN A 153 3.83 1.22 -7.81
N TRP A 154 2.60 0.77 -7.54
CA TRP A 154 2.13 0.53 -6.17
C TRP A 154 2.94 -0.54 -5.46
N LEU A 155 3.30 -1.61 -6.17
CA LEU A 155 4.13 -2.67 -5.63
C LEU A 155 5.55 -2.15 -5.31
N CYS A 156 6.14 -1.36 -6.21
CA CYS A 156 7.46 -0.75 -6.00
C CYS A 156 7.46 0.20 -4.80
N VAL A 157 6.44 1.04 -4.64
CA VAL A 157 6.31 1.96 -3.48
C VAL A 157 6.17 1.17 -2.19
N LYS A 158 5.28 0.17 -2.16
CA LYS A 158 5.08 -0.70 -0.99
C LYS A 158 6.39 -1.38 -0.57
N ASN A 159 7.08 -2.01 -1.52
CA ASN A 159 8.33 -2.72 -1.25
C ASN A 159 9.45 -1.76 -0.81
N SER A 160 9.52 -0.56 -1.40
CA SER A 160 10.50 0.46 -1.02
C SER A 160 10.29 0.92 0.42
N LEU A 161 9.05 1.24 0.80
CA LEU A 161 8.73 1.64 2.17
C LEU A 161 9.03 0.53 3.19
N LEU A 162 8.64 -0.71 2.90
CA LEU A 162 8.93 -1.86 3.77
C LEU A 162 10.44 -2.05 3.95
N ALA A 163 11.22 -1.98 2.87
CA ALA A 163 12.68 -2.10 2.94
C ALA A 163 13.29 -0.97 3.78
N VAL A 164 12.85 0.27 3.58
CA VAL A 164 13.38 1.44 4.31
C VAL A 164 13.09 1.34 5.81
N ILE A 165 11.88 0.93 6.18
CA ILE A 165 11.46 0.94 7.58
C ILE A 165 11.95 -0.29 8.35
N LEU A 166 11.96 -1.47 7.70
CA LEU A 166 12.20 -2.75 8.38
C LEU A 166 13.59 -3.34 8.12
N GLU A 167 14.17 -3.12 6.94
CA GLU A 167 15.42 -3.79 6.55
C GLU A 167 16.65 -2.89 6.74
N ILE A 168 16.58 -1.63 6.31
CA ILE A 168 17.68 -0.67 6.51
C ILE A 168 17.76 -0.25 7.97
N ASN A 169 16.60 -0.05 8.59
CA ASN A 169 16.52 0.44 9.96
C ASN A 169 15.82 -0.59 10.88
N PRO A 170 16.40 -1.78 11.06
CA PRO A 170 15.76 -2.84 11.82
C PRO A 170 15.55 -2.43 13.27
N ILE A 171 14.46 -2.91 13.85
CA ILE A 171 14.19 -2.71 15.28
C ILE A 171 15.17 -3.57 16.07
N LYS A 172 16.07 -2.95 16.83
CA LYS A 172 16.84 -3.69 17.84
C LYS A 172 15.87 -4.11 18.94
N VAL A 173 15.74 -5.42 19.17
CA VAL A 173 14.79 -6.06 20.12
C VAL A 173 14.76 -5.37 21.49
N ASN A 174 15.90 -4.88 21.98
CA ASN A 174 16.00 -4.19 23.27
C ASN A 174 15.28 -2.82 23.31
N GLY A 175 15.22 -2.09 22.18
CA GLY A 175 14.57 -0.77 22.12
C GLY A 175 13.05 -0.84 22.08
N LEU A 176 12.49 -1.87 21.42
CA LEU A 176 11.04 -2.09 21.36
C LEU A 176 10.49 -2.60 22.69
N ARG A 177 11.26 -3.44 23.40
CA ARG A 177 10.89 -3.96 24.72
C ARG A 177 10.76 -2.84 25.76
N LEU A 178 11.61 -1.82 25.71
CA LEU A 178 11.52 -0.63 26.57
C LEU A 178 10.35 0.29 26.19
N GLY A 179 10.13 0.53 24.89
CA GLY A 179 9.03 1.38 24.41
C GLY A 179 7.64 0.78 24.65
N LEU A 180 7.45 -0.52 24.41
CA LEU A 180 6.17 -1.20 24.66
C LEU A 180 5.90 -1.43 26.15
N HIS A 181 6.90 -1.78 26.96
CA HIS A 181 6.70 -1.89 28.42
C HIS A 181 6.34 -0.54 29.08
N SER A 182 6.82 0.57 28.53
CA SER A 182 6.55 1.90 29.08
C SER A 182 5.15 2.44 28.75
N LEU A 183 4.48 1.90 27.73
CA LEU A 183 3.20 2.41 27.22
C LEU A 183 2.03 1.45 27.48
N CYS A 184 2.30 0.17 27.71
CA CYS A 184 1.29 -0.85 27.91
C CYS A 184 1.46 -1.51 29.29
N SER A 185 0.55 -1.26 30.23
CA SER A 185 0.48 -1.99 31.53
C SER A 185 0.01 -3.45 31.38
N GLY A 186 0.03 -4.01 30.16
CA GLY A 186 -0.50 -5.33 29.82
C GLY A 186 0.55 -6.28 29.23
N LYS A 187 0.16 -7.54 28.99
CA LYS A 187 0.98 -8.52 28.26
C LYS A 187 1.22 -8.01 26.84
N VAL A 188 2.46 -7.62 26.56
CA VAL A 188 2.95 -7.30 25.21
C VAL A 188 2.88 -8.53 24.32
N ASP A 189 2.34 -8.37 23.11
CA ASP A 189 2.43 -9.41 22.08
C ASP A 189 3.88 -9.56 21.59
N LEU A 190 4.55 -10.59 22.08
CA LEU A 190 5.94 -10.91 21.72
C LEU A 190 6.08 -11.38 20.26
N SER A 191 4.99 -11.72 19.57
CA SER A 191 5.04 -12.10 18.15
C SER A 191 5.44 -10.91 17.26
N LEU A 192 5.20 -9.67 17.69
CA LEU A 192 5.59 -8.46 16.96
C LEU A 192 7.11 -8.24 16.86
N PHE A 193 7.91 -9.03 17.59
CA PHE A 193 9.36 -9.05 17.40
C PHE A 193 9.79 -9.89 16.20
N GLU A 194 8.91 -10.74 15.65
CA GLU A 194 9.21 -11.55 14.48
C GLU A 194 9.19 -10.71 13.19
N PRO A 195 10.21 -10.77 12.33
CA PRO A 195 10.27 -9.99 11.09
C PRO A 195 9.04 -10.16 10.18
N MET A 196 8.44 -11.35 10.16
CA MET A 196 7.22 -11.61 9.39
C MET A 196 5.99 -10.95 10.00
N ALA A 197 5.85 -10.91 11.33
CA ALA A 197 4.79 -10.17 11.99
C ALA A 197 4.91 -8.67 11.70
N GLN A 198 6.11 -8.10 11.86
CA GLN A 198 6.41 -6.70 11.55
C GLN A 198 6.04 -6.32 10.11
N ARG A 199 6.43 -7.17 9.15
CA ARG A 199 6.07 -7.00 7.74
C ARG A 199 4.56 -7.07 7.53
N ARG A 200 3.85 -8.00 8.18
CA ARG A 200 2.38 -8.11 8.09
C ARG A 200 1.69 -6.84 8.60
N VAL A 201 2.10 -6.30 9.75
CA VAL A 201 1.49 -5.09 10.33
C VAL A 201 1.66 -3.89 9.41
N TRP A 202 2.87 -3.63 8.90
CA TRP A 202 3.08 -2.57 7.91
C TRP A 202 2.31 -2.81 6.62
N THR A 203 2.19 -4.05 6.19
CA THR A 203 1.43 -4.41 4.98
C THR A 203 -0.06 -4.07 5.14
N LYS A 204 -0.66 -4.28 6.33
CA LYS A 204 -2.06 -3.88 6.61
C LYS A 204 -2.26 -2.39 6.32
N VAL A 205 -1.41 -1.52 6.88
CA VAL A 205 -1.52 -0.06 6.70
C VAL A 205 -1.27 0.34 5.24
N LEU A 206 -0.24 -0.21 4.61
CA LEU A 206 0.10 0.13 3.22
C LEU A 206 -1.02 -0.30 2.25
N GLN A 207 -1.59 -1.49 2.44
CA GLN A 207 -2.73 -1.95 1.63
C GLN A 207 -3.96 -1.07 1.86
N PHE A 208 -4.26 -0.69 3.10
CA PHE A 208 -5.36 0.21 3.42
C PHE A 208 -5.22 1.57 2.74
N VAL A 209 -4.02 2.17 2.80
CA VAL A 209 -3.70 3.42 2.11
C VAL A 209 -3.86 3.27 0.59
N ILE A 210 -3.21 2.27 -0.02
CA ILE A 210 -3.24 2.05 -1.48
C ILE A 210 -4.68 1.84 -1.97
N ARG A 211 -5.49 1.05 -1.25
CA ARG A 211 -6.89 0.81 -1.61
C ARG A 211 -7.69 2.10 -1.64
N ASN A 212 -7.57 2.93 -0.60
CA ASN A 212 -8.33 4.18 -0.50
C ASN A 212 -7.81 5.27 -1.45
N MET A 213 -6.51 5.30 -1.73
CA MET A 213 -5.95 6.12 -2.81
C MET A 213 -6.53 5.73 -4.17
N LYS A 214 -6.64 4.43 -4.48
CA LYS A 214 -7.28 3.97 -5.72
C LYS A 214 -8.75 4.41 -5.80
N ARG A 215 -9.50 4.31 -4.70
CA ARG A 215 -10.90 4.78 -4.64
C ARG A 215 -11.01 6.27 -4.95
N GLY A 216 -10.17 7.12 -4.35
CA GLY A 216 -10.15 8.55 -4.63
C GLY A 216 -9.67 8.92 -6.03
N PHE A 217 -8.73 8.15 -6.59
CA PHE A 217 -8.29 8.34 -7.96
C PHE A 217 -9.41 8.04 -8.97
N LEU A 218 -10.12 6.92 -8.78
CA LEU A 218 -11.18 6.47 -9.68
C LEU A 218 -12.45 7.32 -9.60
N SER A 219 -12.78 7.87 -8.43
CA SER A 219 -14.00 8.68 -8.27
C SER A 219 -14.01 9.90 -9.19
N VAL A 220 -12.86 10.56 -9.38
CA VAL A 220 -12.74 11.68 -10.32
C VAL A 220 -12.85 11.22 -11.78
N GLY A 221 -12.29 10.05 -12.10
CA GLY A 221 -12.39 9.47 -13.44
C GLY A 221 -13.84 9.18 -13.85
N PHE A 222 -14.65 8.65 -12.94
CA PHE A 222 -16.08 8.42 -13.17
C PHE A 222 -16.87 9.73 -13.30
N LEU A 223 -16.59 10.72 -12.44
CA LEU A 223 -17.21 12.04 -12.53
C LEU A 223 -16.93 12.74 -13.87
N HIS A 224 -15.71 12.59 -14.40
CA HIS A 224 -15.33 13.20 -15.69
C HIS A 224 -15.92 12.47 -16.92
N GLN A 225 -16.45 11.26 -16.76
CA GLN A 225 -17.18 10.55 -17.82
C GLN A 225 -18.69 10.86 -17.83
N LEU A 226 -19.20 11.42 -16.73
CA LEU A 226 -20.62 11.74 -16.56
C LEU A 226 -20.94 13.23 -16.81
N LEU A 227 -19.91 14.06 -16.98
CA LEU A 227 -19.98 15.48 -17.32
C LEU A 227 -19.48 15.69 -18.75
#